data_AF-A0A5C7V5U5-F1
#
_entry.id   AF-A0A5C7V5U5-F1
#
_cell.length_a   1.000
_cell.length_b   1.000
_cell.length_c   1.000
_cell.angle_alpha   90.00
_cell.angle_beta   90.00
_cell.angle_gamma   90.00
#
_symmetry.space_group_name_H-M   'P 1'
#
loop_
_entity.id
_entity.type
_entity.pdbx_description
1 polymer ?
#
loop_
_entity_poly.entity_id
_entity_poly.type
_entity_poly.pdbx_seq_one_letter_code
_entity_poly.pdbx_strand_id
1 'polypeptide(L)'
;MTPRSRAATALCLLTLLLGHAQAERAGDIARGRYLVAMTGCADCHTPLKPGPKGPEPDLARGLSGHPEGLALPPAPAPQGPWIWGGAGSNTAFWGPWGISYAINLTPDPDTGLGHWSAEQFIGALRTGQHRGAGRPIAPPMPWQAYGQMSDEDLRAMFAYLQSLPPLRNAVPAYQPPPAR
;
A
#
# COMPACT_ATOMS: atom_id res chain seq x y z
N MET A 1 -16.80 -7.90 -59.42
CA MET A 1 -15.71 -7.76 -58.42
C MET A 1 -16.34 -7.49 -57.07
N THR A 2 -16.51 -8.52 -56.23
CA THR A 2 -17.00 -8.38 -54.86
C THR A 2 -15.87 -7.90 -53.94
N PRO A 3 -16.05 -6.85 -53.13
CA PRO A 3 -15.00 -6.36 -52.25
C PRO A 3 -14.75 -7.39 -51.14
N ARG A 4 -13.67 -8.17 -51.26
CA ARG A 4 -13.23 -9.08 -50.20
C ARG A 4 -12.68 -8.25 -49.02
N SER A 5 -13.43 -8.30 -47.92
CA SER A 5 -12.90 -8.66 -46.60
C SER A 5 -11.73 -7.82 -46.03
N ARG A 6 -11.78 -6.49 -46.10
CA ARG A 6 -10.90 -5.64 -45.26
C ARG A 6 -11.34 -5.61 -43.79
N ALA A 7 -12.63 -5.80 -43.53
CA ALA A 7 -13.21 -5.76 -42.18
C ALA A 7 -12.81 -6.96 -41.29
N ALA A 8 -12.69 -8.18 -41.84
CA ALA A 8 -12.38 -9.37 -41.04
C ALA A 8 -10.93 -9.37 -40.50
N THR A 9 -9.98 -8.85 -41.28
CA THR A 9 -8.56 -8.79 -40.89
C THR A 9 -8.33 -7.74 -39.79
N ALA A 10 -9.00 -6.58 -39.88
CA ALA A 10 -8.91 -5.52 -38.87
C ALA A 10 -9.49 -5.94 -37.51
N LEU A 11 -10.59 -6.69 -37.51
CA LEU A 11 -11.21 -7.21 -36.29
C LEU A 11 -10.32 -8.25 -35.58
N CYS A 12 -9.65 -9.12 -36.35
CA CYS A 12 -8.76 -10.15 -35.82
C CYS A 12 -7.47 -9.57 -35.19
N LEU A 13 -6.91 -8.53 -35.79
CA LEU A 13 -5.75 -7.78 -35.25
C LEU A 13 -6.10 -7.06 -33.95
N LEU A 14 -7.28 -6.44 -33.85
CA LEU A 14 -7.72 -5.75 -32.63
C LEU A 14 -7.93 -6.73 -31.47
N THR A 15 -8.54 -7.89 -31.71
CA THR A 15 -8.71 -8.93 -30.69
C THR A 15 -7.37 -9.51 -30.21
N LEU A 16 -6.39 -9.65 -31.11
CA LEU A 16 -5.07 -10.16 -30.75
C LEU A 16 -4.32 -9.17 -29.84
N LEU A 17 -4.36 -7.88 -30.17
CA LEU A 17 -3.69 -6.81 -29.39
C LEU A 17 -4.32 -6.64 -28.00
N LEU A 18 -5.64 -6.68 -27.91
CA LEU A 18 -6.35 -6.65 -26.62
C LEU A 18 -5.96 -7.86 -25.75
N GLY A 19 -5.88 -9.05 -26.34
CA GLY A 19 -5.48 -10.27 -25.63
C GLY A 19 -4.05 -10.19 -25.06
N HIS A 20 -3.09 -9.66 -25.82
CA HIS A 20 -1.72 -9.46 -25.34
C HIS A 20 -1.67 -8.43 -24.21
N ALA A 21 -2.36 -7.29 -24.35
CA ALA A 21 -2.38 -6.25 -23.31
C ALA A 21 -3.02 -6.75 -22.00
N GLN A 22 -4.05 -7.59 -22.09
CA GLN A 22 -4.67 -8.22 -20.92
C GLN A 22 -3.73 -9.23 -20.25
N ALA A 23 -2.98 -10.02 -21.04
CA ALA A 23 -2.02 -10.98 -20.52
C ALA A 23 -0.84 -10.28 -19.81
N GLU A 24 -0.29 -9.23 -20.41
CA GLU A 24 0.77 -8.40 -19.80
C GLU A 24 0.29 -7.79 -18.47
N ARG A 25 -0.91 -7.17 -18.45
CA ARG A 25 -1.50 -6.62 -17.22
C ARG A 25 -1.74 -7.67 -16.14
N ALA A 26 -2.13 -8.89 -16.53
CA ALA A 26 -2.27 -10.00 -15.59
C ALA A 26 -0.90 -10.45 -15.04
N GLY A 27 0.14 -10.46 -15.87
CA GLY A 27 1.53 -10.68 -15.49
C GLY A 27 2.02 -9.67 -14.45
N ASP A 28 1.78 -8.38 -14.68
CA ASP A 28 2.12 -7.30 -13.75
C ASP A 28 1.45 -7.45 -12.39
N ILE A 29 0.16 -7.77 -12.37
CA ILE A 29 -0.58 -7.98 -11.12
C ILE A 29 -0.04 -9.19 -10.35
N ALA A 30 0.28 -10.30 -11.05
CA ALA A 30 0.84 -11.49 -10.41
C ALA A 30 2.22 -11.21 -9.80
N ARG A 31 3.08 -10.48 -10.53
CA ARG A 31 4.39 -10.03 -10.05
C ARG A 31 4.26 -9.08 -8.86
N GLY A 32 3.33 -8.13 -8.94
CA GLY A 32 3.04 -7.19 -7.86
C GLY A 32 2.59 -7.89 -6.58
N ARG A 33 1.71 -8.90 -6.70
CA ARG A 33 1.27 -9.72 -5.56
C ARG A 33 2.43 -10.41 -4.87
N TYR A 34 3.32 -11.02 -5.65
CA TYR A 34 4.52 -11.67 -5.12
C TYR A 34 5.41 -10.67 -4.37
N LEU A 35 5.68 -9.51 -4.98
CA LEU A 35 6.50 -8.47 -4.35
C LEU A 35 5.88 -7.94 -3.06
N VAL A 36 4.61 -7.57 -3.06
CA VAL A 36 3.91 -7.05 -1.87
C VAL A 36 3.90 -8.05 -0.72
N ALA A 37 3.83 -9.36 -1.04
CA ALA A 37 3.96 -10.42 -0.04
C ALA A 37 5.40 -10.55 0.48
N MET A 38 6.39 -10.59 -0.40
CA MET A 38 7.80 -10.79 -0.03
C MET A 38 8.42 -9.60 0.70
N THR A 39 7.97 -8.38 0.40
CA THR A 39 8.46 -7.16 1.05
C THR A 39 7.75 -6.85 2.36
N GLY A 40 6.77 -7.67 2.76
CA GLY A 40 6.10 -7.56 4.06
C GLY A 40 5.17 -6.36 4.18
N CYS A 41 4.59 -5.85 3.07
CA CYS A 41 3.69 -4.69 3.16
C CYS A 41 2.51 -4.97 4.11
N ALA A 42 2.00 -6.20 4.11
CA ALA A 42 0.89 -6.60 4.97
C ALA A 42 1.25 -6.60 6.46
N ASP A 43 2.52 -6.70 6.84
CA ASP A 43 2.94 -6.84 8.25
C ASP A 43 2.56 -5.64 9.10
N CYS A 44 2.60 -4.43 8.49
CA CYS A 44 2.21 -3.18 9.13
C CYS A 44 0.92 -2.58 8.57
N HIS A 45 0.51 -2.96 7.35
CA HIS A 45 -0.71 -2.43 6.71
C HIS A 45 -1.93 -3.34 6.86
N THR A 46 -1.82 -4.52 7.47
CA THR A 46 -2.98 -5.34 7.86
C THR A 46 -3.08 -5.34 9.38
N PRO A 47 -4.21 -4.91 9.97
CA PRO A 47 -4.35 -4.90 11.41
C PRO A 47 -4.35 -6.33 11.96
N LEU A 48 -3.67 -6.50 13.09
CA LEU A 48 -3.77 -7.73 13.87
C LEU A 48 -5.04 -7.72 14.73
N LYS A 49 -5.60 -8.92 14.94
CA LYS A 49 -6.69 -9.20 15.88
C LYS A 49 -6.27 -10.29 16.88
N PRO A 50 -6.93 -10.41 18.04
CA PRO A 50 -6.68 -11.52 18.95
C PRO A 50 -6.97 -12.87 18.27
N GLY A 51 -6.02 -13.80 18.40
CA GLY A 51 -6.14 -15.18 17.94
C GLY A 51 -5.75 -16.18 19.04
N PRO A 52 -6.03 -17.47 18.84
CA PRO A 52 -5.79 -18.51 19.85
C PRO A 52 -4.31 -18.76 20.16
N LYS A 53 -3.38 -18.30 19.31
CA LYS A 53 -1.92 -18.44 19.48
C LYS A 53 -1.21 -17.09 19.62
N GLY A 54 -1.97 -16.03 19.94
CA GLY A 54 -1.51 -14.65 19.93
C GLY A 54 -2.14 -13.85 18.78
N PRO A 55 -1.71 -12.59 18.59
CA PRO A 55 -2.22 -11.74 17.52
C PRO A 55 -2.01 -12.36 16.14
N GLU A 56 -3.05 -12.31 15.30
CA GLU A 56 -3.04 -12.81 13.92
C GLU A 56 -3.58 -11.77 12.94
N PRO A 57 -3.21 -11.81 11.65
CA PRO A 57 -3.73 -10.85 10.66
C PRO A 57 -5.25 -10.93 10.51
N ASP A 58 -5.92 -9.77 10.56
CA ASP A 58 -7.33 -9.67 10.21
C ASP A 58 -7.50 -9.53 8.70
N LEU A 59 -7.58 -10.68 8.00
CA LEU A 59 -7.67 -10.72 6.54
C LEU A 59 -8.91 -10.03 5.97
N ALA A 60 -9.98 -9.85 6.76
CA ALA A 60 -11.15 -9.05 6.36
C ALA A 60 -10.81 -7.56 6.20
N ARG A 61 -9.69 -7.12 6.77
CA ARG A 61 -9.13 -5.77 6.73
C ARG A 61 -7.73 -5.76 6.10
N GLY A 62 -7.44 -6.73 5.23
CA GLY A 62 -6.15 -6.88 4.56
C GLY A 62 -5.71 -5.59 3.88
N LEU A 63 -4.50 -5.11 4.20
CA LEU A 63 -3.89 -3.92 3.62
C LEU A 63 -4.66 -2.60 3.86
N SER A 64 -5.67 -2.58 4.73
CA SER A 64 -6.47 -1.37 4.99
C SER A 64 -5.80 -0.36 5.92
N GLY A 65 -4.64 -0.68 6.50
CA GLY A 65 -3.91 0.17 7.44
C GLY A 65 -4.50 0.15 8.85
N HIS A 66 -4.23 1.22 9.61
CA HIS A 66 -4.71 1.35 10.98
C HIS A 66 -6.24 1.45 11.05
N PRO A 67 -6.94 0.66 11.88
CA PRO A 67 -8.41 0.64 11.89
C PRO A 67 -9.03 2.00 12.23
N GLU A 68 -9.93 2.47 11.37
CA GLU A 68 -10.79 3.63 11.62
C GLU A 68 -11.65 3.35 12.85
N GLY A 69 -11.45 4.15 13.90
CA GLY A 69 -12.12 4.00 15.21
C GLY A 69 -11.27 3.36 16.30
N LEU A 70 -10.09 2.80 16.01
CA LEU A 70 -9.14 2.40 17.04
C LEU A 70 -8.39 3.63 17.57
N ALA A 71 -9.01 4.36 18.51
CA ALA A 71 -8.34 5.47 19.16
C ALA A 71 -7.19 4.97 20.04
N LEU A 72 -6.02 5.60 19.90
CA LEU A 72 -4.87 5.35 20.77
C LEU A 72 -4.77 6.46 21.81
N PRO A 73 -4.37 6.14 23.06
CA PRO A 73 -3.97 7.15 24.01
C PRO A 73 -2.71 7.88 23.51
N PRO A 74 -2.33 9.00 24.15
CA PRO A 74 -1.04 9.64 23.88
C PRO A 74 0.12 8.65 23.95
N ALA A 75 1.16 8.90 23.15
CA ALA A 75 2.35 8.06 23.13
C ALA A 75 2.93 7.91 24.55
N PRO A 76 3.26 6.68 24.99
CA PRO A 76 3.95 6.48 26.26
C PRO A 76 5.28 7.25 26.30
N ALA A 77 5.70 7.65 27.50
CA ALA A 77 7.06 8.18 27.68
C ALA A 77 8.10 7.05 27.46
N PRO A 78 9.24 7.35 26.79
CA PRO A 78 10.37 6.42 26.72
C PRO A 78 10.81 5.93 28.10
N GLN A 79 11.13 4.64 28.21
CA GLN A 79 11.55 4.02 29.47
C GLN A 79 12.85 3.25 29.26
N GLY A 80 13.97 3.79 29.75
CA GLY A 80 15.29 3.18 29.54
C GLY A 80 15.60 2.99 28.04
N PRO A 81 16.06 1.80 27.60
CA PRO A 81 16.35 1.54 26.18
C PRO A 81 15.08 1.38 25.32
N TRP A 82 13.89 1.33 25.93
CA TRP A 82 12.61 1.22 25.23
C TRP A 82 12.15 2.60 24.75
N ILE A 83 12.67 3.00 23.59
CA ILE A 83 12.45 4.35 23.03
C ILE A 83 11.39 4.42 21.95
N TRP A 84 10.84 3.28 21.52
CA TRP A 84 9.78 3.18 20.52
C TRP A 84 8.95 1.91 20.75
N GLY A 85 7.75 1.84 20.15
CA GLY A 85 6.89 0.67 20.23
C GLY A 85 5.71 0.73 19.26
N GLY A 86 4.91 -0.35 19.23
CA GLY A 86 3.73 -0.49 18.37
C GLY A 86 2.44 -0.70 19.16
N ALA A 87 1.31 -0.34 18.56
CA ALA A 87 -0.01 -0.73 19.03
C ALA A 87 -0.23 -2.24 18.83
N GLY A 88 -1.13 -2.85 19.60
CA GLY A 88 -1.43 -4.29 19.49
C GLY A 88 -1.98 -4.72 18.11
N SER A 89 -2.50 -3.78 17.32
CA SER A 89 -2.90 -4.01 15.93
C SER A 89 -1.73 -4.00 14.94
N ASN A 90 -0.50 -3.71 15.38
CA ASN A 90 0.70 -3.57 14.57
C ASN A 90 0.61 -2.59 13.38
N THR A 91 -0.28 -1.60 13.47
CA THR A 91 -0.56 -0.62 12.41
C THR A 91 -0.30 0.82 12.84
N ALA A 92 0.16 1.03 14.08
CA ALA A 92 0.54 2.32 14.61
C ALA A 92 1.77 2.18 15.50
N PHE A 93 2.68 3.15 15.40
CA PHE A 93 3.98 3.09 16.06
C PHE A 93 4.33 4.43 16.66
N TRP A 94 4.94 4.41 17.84
CA TRP A 94 5.38 5.61 18.53
C TRP A 94 6.90 5.60 18.74
N GLY A 95 7.51 6.79 18.79
CA GLY A 95 8.91 6.99 19.15
C GLY A 95 9.22 8.47 19.34
N PRO A 96 10.51 8.90 19.30
CA PRO A 96 10.87 10.32 19.37
C PRO A 96 10.27 11.18 18.25
N TRP A 97 9.75 10.54 17.20
CA TRP A 97 9.02 11.15 16.10
C TRP A 97 7.50 11.28 16.35
N GLY A 98 6.97 10.99 17.55
CA GLY A 98 5.51 10.98 17.78
C GLY A 98 4.86 9.67 17.31
N ILE A 99 3.59 9.71 16.89
CA ILE A 99 2.81 8.53 16.47
C ILE A 99 2.62 8.52 14.95
N SER A 100 3.08 7.45 14.31
CA SER A 100 2.81 7.14 12.91
C SER A 100 1.72 6.07 12.78
N TYR A 101 0.98 6.14 11.68
CA TYR A 101 -0.08 5.21 11.34
C TYR A 101 0.15 4.65 9.94
N ALA A 102 0.04 3.34 9.79
CA ALA A 102 0.06 2.70 8.48
C ALA A 102 -1.20 3.08 7.71
N ILE A 103 -1.03 3.58 6.49
CA ILE A 103 -2.14 4.05 5.65
C ILE A 103 -2.91 2.90 5.02
N ASN A 104 -4.11 3.18 4.53
CA ASN A 104 -4.88 2.27 3.69
C ASN A 104 -4.24 2.13 2.30
N LEU A 105 -3.83 0.92 1.93
CA LEU A 105 -3.22 0.60 0.63
C LEU A 105 -4.22 0.08 -0.39
N THR A 106 -5.48 -0.14 -0.02
CA THR A 106 -6.54 -0.58 -0.94
C THR A 106 -6.92 0.55 -1.90
N PRO A 107 -7.55 0.28 -3.05
CA PRO A 107 -7.91 1.32 -4.02
C PRO A 107 -9.17 2.11 -3.65
N ASP A 108 -9.52 2.17 -2.36
CA ASP A 108 -10.61 3.03 -1.91
C ASP A 108 -10.35 4.49 -2.32
N PRO A 109 -11.29 5.17 -2.99
CA PRO A 109 -11.07 6.51 -3.54
C PRO A 109 -10.99 7.60 -2.48
N ASP A 110 -11.65 7.40 -1.33
CA ASP A 110 -11.77 8.43 -0.29
C ASP A 110 -10.63 8.32 0.74
N THR A 111 -10.24 7.09 1.07
CA THR A 111 -9.37 6.80 2.22
C THR A 111 -8.10 6.04 1.87
N GLY A 112 -7.99 5.50 0.65
CA GLY A 112 -6.89 4.66 0.20
C GLY A 112 -6.11 5.22 -0.99
N LEU A 113 -5.67 4.32 -1.87
CA LEU A 113 -4.86 4.62 -3.05
C LEU A 113 -5.69 4.88 -4.32
N GLY A 114 -7.02 4.90 -4.27
CA GLY A 114 -7.87 4.93 -5.48
C GLY A 114 -7.61 6.11 -6.41
N HIS A 115 -7.18 7.26 -5.86
CA HIS A 115 -6.82 8.46 -6.63
C HIS A 115 -5.30 8.70 -6.75
N TRP A 116 -4.47 7.74 -6.36
CA TRP A 116 -3.02 7.84 -6.53
C TRP A 116 -2.63 7.48 -7.96
N SER A 117 -1.61 8.15 -8.48
CA SER A 117 -0.93 7.67 -9.69
C SER A 117 0.23 6.73 -9.33
N ALA A 118 0.69 5.95 -10.31
CA ALA A 118 1.87 5.09 -10.12
C ALA A 118 3.11 5.92 -9.77
N GLU A 119 3.24 7.11 -10.37
CA GLU A 119 4.35 8.04 -10.12
C GLU A 119 4.31 8.59 -8.69
N GLN A 120 3.11 8.86 -8.15
CA GLN A 120 2.95 9.27 -6.75
C GLN A 120 3.32 8.13 -5.79
N PHE A 121 2.94 6.90 -6.11
CA PHE A 121 3.32 5.72 -5.33
C PHE A 121 4.83 5.48 -5.36
N ILE A 122 5.43 5.47 -6.55
CA ILE A 122 6.88 5.32 -6.74
C ILE A 122 7.61 6.46 -6.04
N GLY A 123 7.19 7.70 -6.27
CA GLY A 123 7.76 8.88 -5.64
C GLY A 123 7.75 8.75 -4.12
N ALA A 124 6.65 8.26 -3.54
CA ALA A 124 6.56 8.06 -2.10
C ALA A 124 7.59 7.06 -1.56
N LEU A 125 7.84 5.97 -2.28
CA LEU A 125 8.85 4.98 -1.90
C LEU A 125 10.27 5.47 -2.16
N ARG A 126 10.51 6.26 -3.21
CA ARG A 126 11.82 6.81 -3.55
C ARG A 126 12.27 7.91 -2.60
N THR A 127 11.35 8.80 -2.22
CA THR A 127 11.68 10.02 -1.48
C THR A 127 11.31 9.98 -0.02
N GLY A 128 10.49 8.99 0.40
CA GLY A 128 9.94 8.97 1.74
C GLY A 128 8.95 10.09 2.01
N GLN A 129 8.35 10.69 0.98
CA GLN A 129 7.37 11.76 1.10
C GLN A 129 5.99 11.26 0.67
N HIS A 130 4.94 11.64 1.38
CA HIS A 130 3.58 11.25 1.03
C HIS A 130 3.24 11.68 -0.41
N ARG A 131 2.84 10.74 -1.27
CA ARG A 131 2.64 10.96 -2.73
C ARG A 131 3.87 11.52 -3.47
N GLY A 132 5.07 11.35 -2.91
CA GLY A 132 6.34 11.79 -3.47
C GLY A 132 6.76 13.23 -3.18
N ALA A 133 5.85 14.07 -2.65
CA ALA A 133 6.12 15.50 -2.43
C ALA A 133 5.51 16.09 -1.14
N GLY A 134 4.72 15.32 -0.40
CA GLY A 134 4.01 15.78 0.79
C GLY A 134 4.83 15.63 2.08
N ARG A 135 4.11 15.47 3.20
CA ARG A 135 4.73 15.24 4.51
C ARG A 135 5.68 14.01 4.48
N PRO A 136 6.72 13.96 5.33
CA PRO A 136 7.55 12.77 5.48
C PRO A 136 6.73 11.54 5.89
N ILE A 137 7.13 10.39 5.37
CA ILE A 137 6.73 9.07 5.85
C ILE A 137 7.52 8.80 7.13
N ALA A 138 6.81 8.84 8.26
CA ALA A 138 7.40 8.59 9.57
C ALA A 138 7.77 7.10 9.74
N PRO A 139 8.75 6.78 10.61
CA PRO A 139 9.11 5.39 10.93
C PRO A 139 7.89 4.57 11.40
N PRO A 140 7.88 3.25 11.22
CA PRO A 140 9.01 2.39 10.80
C PRO A 140 8.99 2.00 9.33
N MET A 141 8.16 2.62 8.48
CA MET A 141 8.01 2.21 7.07
C MET A 141 9.37 2.26 6.34
N PRO A 142 9.87 1.13 5.79
CA PRO A 142 11.25 1.02 5.27
C PRO A 142 11.34 1.48 3.81
N TRP A 143 10.85 2.70 3.53
CA TRP A 143 10.81 3.25 2.18
C TRP A 143 12.20 3.33 1.54
N GLN A 144 13.28 3.51 2.32
CA GLN A 144 14.65 3.55 1.79
C GLN A 144 15.04 2.24 1.08
N ALA A 145 14.57 1.10 1.60
CA ALA A 145 14.83 -0.21 1.02
C ALA A 145 13.96 -0.45 -0.22
N TYR A 146 12.66 -0.15 -0.13
CA TYR A 146 11.74 -0.25 -1.27
C TYR A 146 12.12 0.71 -2.40
N GLY A 147 12.65 1.87 -2.05
CA GLY A 147 13.20 2.89 -2.93
C GLY A 147 14.47 2.45 -3.68
N GLN A 148 14.95 1.22 -3.52
CA GLN A 148 15.99 0.60 -4.36
C GLN A 148 15.46 -0.36 -5.42
N MET A 149 14.17 -0.73 -5.38
CA MET A 149 13.57 -1.67 -6.35
C MET A 149 13.52 -1.05 -7.75
N SER A 150 13.39 -1.83 -8.82
CA SER A 150 13.20 -1.25 -10.16
C SER A 150 11.87 -0.50 -10.24
N ASP A 151 11.74 0.47 -11.15
CA ASP A 151 10.44 1.12 -11.39
C ASP A 151 9.39 0.12 -11.90
N GLU A 152 9.79 -0.89 -12.66
CA GLU A 152 8.91 -1.97 -13.12
C GLU A 152 8.31 -2.72 -11.92
N ASP A 153 9.13 -3.07 -10.93
CA ASP A 153 8.70 -3.77 -9.72
C ASP A 153 7.74 -2.91 -8.90
N LEU A 154 8.06 -1.62 -8.74
CA LEU A 154 7.18 -0.69 -8.02
C LEU A 154 5.85 -0.46 -8.76
N ARG A 155 5.85 -0.40 -10.09
CA ARG A 155 4.61 -0.34 -10.90
C ARG A 155 3.79 -1.63 -10.76
N ALA A 156 4.43 -2.79 -10.79
CA ALA A 156 3.75 -4.07 -10.59
C ALA A 156 3.10 -4.13 -9.20
N MET A 157 3.82 -3.73 -8.14
CA MET A 157 3.26 -3.60 -6.78
C MET A 157 2.02 -2.70 -6.76
N PHE A 158 2.12 -1.50 -7.35
CA PHE A 158 1.00 -0.58 -7.42
C PHE A 158 -0.20 -1.15 -8.21
N ALA A 159 0.05 -1.81 -9.35
CA ALA A 159 -0.98 -2.46 -10.14
C ALA A 159 -1.71 -3.55 -9.36
N TYR A 160 -0.98 -4.35 -8.57
CA TYR A 160 -1.59 -5.32 -7.66
C TYR A 160 -2.44 -4.64 -6.59
N LEU A 161 -1.93 -3.60 -5.91
CA LEU A 161 -2.69 -2.86 -4.90
C LEU A 161 -3.98 -2.25 -5.48
N GLN A 162 -3.92 -1.73 -6.72
CA GLN A 162 -5.08 -1.21 -7.45
C GLN A 162 -6.09 -2.30 -7.87
N SER A 163 -5.69 -3.57 -7.88
CA SER A 163 -6.58 -4.69 -8.22
C SER A 163 -7.36 -5.25 -7.02
N LEU A 164 -7.03 -4.83 -5.80
CA LEU A 164 -7.68 -5.31 -4.58
C LEU A 164 -9.12 -4.80 -4.45
N PRO A 165 -9.99 -5.51 -3.70
CA PRO A 165 -11.25 -4.93 -3.27
C PRO A 165 -11.01 -3.63 -2.48
N PRO A 166 -11.72 -2.53 -2.78
CA PRO A 166 -11.61 -1.30 -2.01
C PRO A 166 -12.20 -1.49 -0.62
N LEU A 167 -11.49 -1.02 0.41
CA LEU A 167 -11.97 -0.99 1.79
C LEU A 167 -11.90 0.44 2.30
N ARG A 168 -13.05 1.03 2.63
CA ARG A 168 -13.09 2.34 3.28
C ARG A 168 -12.52 2.23 4.69
N ASN A 169 -11.47 2.99 4.97
CA ASN A 169 -10.81 3.04 6.27
C ASN A 169 -10.03 4.36 6.43
N ALA A 170 -10.64 5.36 7.06
CA ALA A 170 -10.02 6.67 7.27
C ALA A 170 -8.98 6.64 8.39
N VAL A 171 -7.73 6.35 8.03
CA VAL A 171 -6.58 6.32 8.95
C VAL A 171 -6.31 7.72 9.53
N PRO A 172 -6.08 7.84 10.86
CA PRO A 172 -5.67 9.10 11.47
C PRO A 172 -4.41 9.69 10.84
N ALA A 173 -4.32 11.03 10.84
CA ALA A 173 -3.08 11.70 10.44
C ALA A 173 -1.93 11.40 11.41
N TYR A 174 -0.70 11.54 10.91
CA TYR A 174 0.51 11.52 11.73
C TYR A 174 0.39 12.51 12.90
N GLN A 175 0.75 12.06 14.10
CA GLN A 175 0.77 12.89 15.30
C GLN A 175 2.23 13.22 15.65
N PRO A 176 2.69 14.46 15.45
CA PRO A 176 4.06 14.84 15.80
C PRO A 176 4.31 14.71 17.31
N PRO A 177 5.58 14.61 17.73
CA PRO A 177 5.89 14.64 19.15
C PRO A 177 5.44 15.99 19.74
N PRO A 178 5.08 16.04 21.04
CA PRO A 178 4.80 17.30 21.72
C PRO A 178 5.95 18.28 21.50
N ALA A 179 5.61 19.55 21.23
CA ALA A 179 6.62 20.61 21.18
C ALA A 179 7.39 20.61 22.51
N ARG A 180 8.72 20.60 22.41
CA ARG A 180 9.61 20.69 23.57
C ARG A 180 9.59 22.09 24.17
#